data_AF-A0A2D5ALB2-F1
#
_entry.id   AF-A0A2D5ALB2-F1
#
_cell.length_a   1.000
_cell.length_b   1.000
_cell.length_c   1.000
_cell.angle_alpha   90.00
_cell.angle_beta   90.00
_cell.angle_gamma   90.00
#
_symmetry.space_group_name_H-M   'P 1'
#
loop_
_entity.id
_entity.type
_entity.pdbx_description
1 polymer ?
#
loop_
_entity_poly.entity_id
_entity_poly.type
_entity_poly.pdbx_seq_one_letter_code
_entity_poly.pdbx_strand_id
1 'polypeptide(L)'
;MSISSQILEATDELVRQLQDLSFSEPVSHVYNPLEYARASHEIFVNRFADSPKRVLMMGMNPGPWGMAQTGVPFGEVSAVRDWMGISADIGKPSPEHPKRPIVGFDCEKSEVSGRRFWGLFAEKYPNAEDFFAEHYVLNYCPLVWMEEGGRNRTPDKLPAAEMLPVSDACDAYVSSNLSLLQPEFAIGVGAFAESCLKRV
;
A
#
# COMPACT_ATOMS: atom_id res chain seq x y z
N MET A 1 -13.27 20.18 -1.57
CA MET A 1 -12.24 19.21 -2.00
C MET A 1 -12.91 17.86 -2.07
N SER A 2 -12.51 17.03 -3.03
CA SER A 2 -13.05 15.67 -3.16
C SER A 2 -12.46 14.81 -2.02
N ILE A 3 -13.05 13.64 -1.73
CA ILE A 3 -12.49 12.76 -0.69
C ILE A 3 -11.14 12.21 -1.18
N SER A 4 -11.08 11.83 -2.46
CA SER A 4 -9.86 11.39 -3.13
C SER A 4 -8.73 12.42 -3.06
N SER A 5 -9.01 13.71 -3.29
CA SER A 5 -7.97 14.75 -3.23
C SER A 5 -7.40 14.91 -1.82
N GLN A 6 -8.25 14.82 -0.78
CA GLN A 6 -7.80 14.87 0.62
C GLN A 6 -7.01 13.63 1.03
N ILE A 7 -7.35 12.45 0.49
CA ILE A 7 -6.54 11.24 0.67
C ILE A 7 -5.17 11.42 0.04
N LEU A 8 -5.09 11.99 -1.18
CA LEU A 8 -3.81 12.26 -1.84
C LEU A 8 -2.96 13.30 -1.08
N GLU A 9 -3.58 14.32 -0.48
CA GLU A 9 -2.90 15.25 0.43
C GLU A 9 -2.35 14.51 1.67
N ALA A 10 -3.11 13.60 2.26
CA ALA A 10 -2.65 12.76 3.37
C ALA A 10 -1.53 11.80 2.92
N THR A 11 -1.56 11.32 1.68
CA THR A 11 -0.49 10.53 1.06
C THR A 11 0.79 11.35 0.89
N ASP A 12 0.69 12.60 0.43
CA ASP A 12 1.83 13.51 0.30
C ASP A 12 2.50 13.79 1.64
N GLU A 13 1.68 14.04 2.66
CA GLU A 13 2.18 14.25 4.02
C GLU A 13 2.85 12.98 4.58
N LEU A 14 2.27 11.81 4.35
CA LEU A 14 2.88 10.53 4.74
C LEU A 14 4.24 10.33 4.06
N VAL A 15 4.33 10.52 2.74
CA VAL A 15 5.59 10.41 2.00
C VAL A 15 6.63 11.39 2.57
N ARG A 16 6.24 12.65 2.78
CA ARG A 16 7.11 13.70 3.32
C ARG A 16 7.64 13.36 4.72
N GLN A 17 6.82 12.79 5.59
CA GLN A 17 7.25 12.39 6.94
C GLN A 17 8.19 11.17 6.93
N LEU A 18 8.09 10.30 5.92
CA LEU A 18 8.90 9.09 5.82
C LEU A 18 10.22 9.29 5.05
N GLN A 19 10.33 10.30 4.18
CA GLN A 19 11.45 10.47 3.24
C GLN A 19 12.83 10.56 3.92
N ASP A 20 12.91 11.21 5.09
CA ASP A 20 14.17 11.54 5.77
C ASP A 20 14.52 10.51 6.86
N LEU A 21 13.72 9.45 7.00
CA LEU A 21 13.96 8.40 7.99
C LEU A 21 15.11 7.50 7.54
N SER A 22 16.00 7.21 8.49
CA SER A 22 17.15 6.32 8.29
C SER A 22 16.98 5.06 9.13
N PHE A 23 17.40 3.93 8.57
CA PHE A 23 17.27 2.62 9.20
C PHE A 23 18.65 1.98 9.29
N SER A 24 18.99 1.43 10.44
CA SER A 24 20.29 0.80 10.66
C SER A 24 20.35 -0.62 10.10
N GLU A 25 21.58 -1.14 10.01
CA GLU A 25 21.81 -2.55 9.67
C GLU A 25 20.93 -3.48 10.54
N PRO A 26 20.33 -4.53 9.95
CA PRO A 26 20.64 -5.06 8.62
C PRO A 26 19.79 -4.50 7.48
N VAL A 27 19.08 -3.37 7.67
CA VAL A 27 18.40 -2.71 6.55
C VAL A 27 19.44 -2.11 5.62
N SER A 28 19.37 -2.50 4.35
CA SER A 28 20.26 -2.02 3.29
C SER A 28 19.51 -1.18 2.26
N HIS A 29 18.22 -1.46 2.04
CA HIS A 29 17.39 -0.79 1.05
C HIS A 29 16.01 -0.55 1.61
N VAL A 30 15.46 0.62 1.31
CA VAL A 30 14.09 1.02 1.64
C VAL A 30 13.42 1.52 0.38
N TYR A 31 12.26 0.93 0.05
CA TYR A 31 11.45 1.38 -1.07
C TYR A 31 10.18 2.03 -0.54
N ASN A 32 9.75 3.09 -1.22
CA ASN A 32 8.44 3.70 -1.03
C ASN A 32 7.69 3.75 -2.38
N PRO A 33 6.75 2.83 -2.64
CA PRO A 33 6.01 2.80 -3.90
C PRO A 33 5.13 4.04 -4.11
N LEU A 34 4.79 4.76 -3.03
CA LEU A 34 4.02 6.00 -3.16
C LEU A 34 4.81 7.14 -3.80
N GLU A 35 6.13 7.00 -3.92
CA GLU A 35 7.00 7.93 -4.66
C GLU A 35 7.15 7.49 -6.12
N TYR A 36 7.70 6.30 -6.36
CA TYR A 36 8.05 5.87 -7.73
C TYR A 36 6.88 5.24 -8.51
N ALA A 37 5.85 4.73 -7.84
CA ALA A 37 4.62 4.20 -8.47
C ALA A 37 3.43 5.17 -8.29
N ARG A 38 3.72 6.45 -8.04
CA ARG A 38 2.75 7.50 -7.71
C ARG A 38 1.59 7.60 -8.70
N ALA A 39 1.89 7.59 -10.01
CA ALA A 39 0.87 7.71 -11.05
C ALA A 39 -0.20 6.61 -10.96
N SER A 40 0.22 5.36 -10.72
CA SER A 40 -0.70 4.23 -10.55
C SER A 40 -1.52 4.36 -9.26
N HIS A 41 -0.87 4.78 -8.17
CA HIS A 41 -1.55 5.01 -6.89
C HIS A 41 -2.61 6.12 -6.98
N GLU A 42 -2.32 7.22 -7.66
CA GLU A 42 -3.28 8.31 -7.87
C GLU A 42 -4.50 7.87 -8.67
N ILE A 43 -4.31 7.05 -9.71
CA ILE A 43 -5.43 6.47 -10.46
C ILE A 43 -6.30 5.61 -9.53
N PHE A 44 -5.68 4.77 -8.70
CA PHE A 44 -6.39 3.94 -7.73
C PHE A 44 -7.23 4.77 -6.75
N VAL A 45 -6.63 5.79 -6.12
CA VAL A 45 -7.32 6.66 -5.15
C VAL A 45 -8.44 7.45 -5.83
N ASN A 46 -8.16 8.11 -6.96
CA ASN A 46 -9.15 8.94 -7.65
C ASN A 46 -10.35 8.11 -8.16
N ARG A 47 -10.11 6.88 -8.63
CA ARG A 47 -11.18 6.02 -9.15
C ARG A 47 -12.01 5.38 -8.04
N PHE A 48 -11.38 5.02 -6.91
CA PHE A 48 -12.00 4.13 -5.94
C PHE A 48 -12.18 4.72 -4.54
N ALA A 49 -11.67 5.92 -4.24
CA ALA A 49 -11.70 6.50 -2.90
C ALA A 49 -12.44 7.86 -2.82
N ASP A 50 -13.31 8.20 -3.77
CA ASP A 50 -13.98 9.51 -3.80
C ASP A 50 -15.39 9.54 -3.17
N SER A 51 -15.70 8.56 -2.33
CA SER A 51 -16.96 8.44 -1.61
C SER A 51 -16.73 7.79 -0.24
N PRO A 52 -17.64 7.97 0.73
CA PRO A 52 -17.65 7.11 1.91
C PRO A 52 -17.69 5.63 1.52
N LYS A 53 -17.13 4.78 2.37
CA LYS A 53 -17.00 3.34 2.16
C LYS A 53 -17.57 2.64 3.36
N ARG A 54 -18.39 1.62 3.16
CA ARG A 54 -18.94 0.82 4.27
C ARG A 54 -17.86 -0.04 4.93
N VAL A 55 -16.91 -0.55 4.15
CA VAL A 55 -15.85 -1.44 4.61
C VAL A 55 -14.47 -0.93 4.18
N LEU A 56 -13.55 -0.80 5.13
CA LEU A 56 -12.15 -0.52 4.87
C LEU A 56 -11.31 -1.73 5.28
N MET A 57 -10.50 -2.24 4.36
CA MET A 57 -9.55 -3.32 4.63
C MET A 57 -8.12 -2.79 4.65
N MET A 58 -7.34 -3.17 5.65
CA MET A 58 -5.98 -2.68 5.84
C MET A 58 -4.97 -3.83 5.84
N GLY A 59 -4.02 -3.80 4.90
CA GLY A 59 -2.82 -4.64 4.92
C GLY A 59 -1.69 -4.04 5.76
N MET A 60 -0.61 -4.79 5.92
CA MET A 60 0.56 -4.34 6.70
C MET A 60 1.44 -3.37 5.91
N ASN A 61 2.12 -3.87 4.88
CA ASN A 61 3.00 -3.11 4.01
C ASN A 61 3.16 -3.80 2.65
N PRO A 62 3.72 -3.13 1.62
CA PRO A 62 3.81 -3.71 0.28
C PRO A 62 4.63 -5.01 0.27
N GLY A 63 4.14 -5.99 -0.49
CA GLY A 63 4.98 -7.11 -0.91
C GLY A 63 5.78 -6.78 -2.18
N PRO A 64 6.88 -7.50 -2.43
CA PRO A 64 7.87 -7.15 -3.45
C PRO A 64 7.39 -7.33 -4.90
N TRP A 65 6.31 -8.09 -5.11
CA TRP A 65 5.79 -8.41 -6.45
C TRP A 65 4.35 -7.93 -6.65
N GLY A 66 3.77 -7.25 -5.65
CA GLY A 66 2.45 -6.65 -5.71
C GLY A 66 2.56 -5.13 -5.67
N MET A 67 2.19 -4.52 -4.53
CA MET A 67 2.17 -3.06 -4.39
C MET A 67 3.54 -2.39 -4.67
N ALA A 68 4.67 -3.06 -4.41
CA ALA A 68 5.97 -2.52 -4.78
C ALA A 68 6.17 -2.38 -6.30
N GLN A 69 5.44 -3.15 -7.11
CA GLN A 69 5.49 -3.05 -8.57
C GLN A 69 4.38 -2.13 -9.10
N THR A 70 3.21 -2.11 -8.46
CA THR A 70 2.00 -1.50 -9.03
C THR A 70 1.52 -0.24 -8.31
N GLY A 71 2.02 0.08 -7.12
CA GLY A 71 1.51 1.17 -6.28
C GLY A 71 0.11 0.93 -5.67
N VAL A 72 -0.51 -0.22 -5.93
CA VAL A 72 -1.85 -0.57 -5.43
C VAL A 72 -1.75 -1.58 -4.28
N PRO A 73 -2.45 -1.41 -3.14
CA PRO A 73 -2.46 -2.37 -2.04
C PRO A 73 -2.83 -3.77 -2.50
N PHE A 74 -2.09 -4.79 -2.01
CA PHE A 74 -2.21 -6.17 -2.49
C PHE A 74 -2.12 -6.30 -4.02
N GLY A 75 -1.49 -5.34 -4.71
CA GLY A 75 -1.66 -5.10 -6.13
C GLY A 75 -0.89 -6.07 -7.01
N GLU A 76 -1.37 -7.31 -7.08
CA GLU A 76 -0.94 -8.27 -8.08
C GLU A 76 -1.25 -7.73 -9.48
N VAL A 77 -0.27 -7.84 -10.39
CA VAL A 77 -0.27 -7.15 -11.68
C VAL A 77 -1.53 -7.41 -12.51
N SER A 78 -1.97 -8.67 -12.61
CA SER A 78 -3.14 -9.03 -13.40
C SER A 78 -4.43 -8.48 -12.77
N ALA A 79 -4.56 -8.54 -11.45
CA ALA A 79 -5.70 -7.94 -10.75
C ALA A 79 -5.76 -6.43 -10.97
N VAL A 80 -4.63 -5.73 -10.89
CA VAL A 80 -4.58 -4.27 -11.07
C VAL A 80 -4.83 -3.87 -12.52
N ARG A 81 -4.18 -4.55 -13.48
CA ARG A 81 -4.30 -4.22 -14.90
C ARG A 81 -5.62 -4.68 -15.50
N ASP A 82 -5.98 -5.95 -15.30
CA ASP A 82 -7.05 -6.59 -16.07
C ASP A 82 -8.41 -6.47 -15.38
N TRP A 83 -8.46 -6.53 -14.04
CA TRP A 83 -9.72 -6.40 -13.29
C TRP A 83 -10.01 -4.96 -12.86
N MET A 84 -9.03 -4.26 -12.27
CA MET A 84 -9.20 -2.85 -11.91
C MET A 84 -9.02 -1.90 -13.09
N GLY A 85 -8.43 -2.33 -14.21
CA GLY A 85 -8.20 -1.47 -15.37
C GLY A 85 -7.23 -0.31 -15.10
N ILE A 86 -6.22 -0.53 -14.24
CA ILE A 86 -5.20 0.48 -13.90
C ILE A 86 -3.89 0.10 -14.57
N SER A 87 -3.31 1.06 -15.29
CA SER A 87 -1.96 0.97 -15.84
C SER A 87 -1.35 2.37 -15.88
N ALA A 88 -0.08 2.48 -15.52
CA ALA A 88 0.67 3.72 -15.52
C ALA A 88 2.18 3.42 -15.60
N ASP A 89 2.95 4.45 -15.96
CA ASP A 89 4.40 4.38 -15.88
C ASP A 89 4.86 4.25 -14.42
N ILE A 90 5.81 3.35 -14.19
CA ILE A 90 6.39 3.07 -12.88
C ILE A 90 7.86 3.46 -12.90
N GLY A 91 8.23 4.37 -12.02
CA GLY A 91 9.61 4.78 -11.80
C GLY A 91 10.44 3.74 -11.05
N LYS A 92 11.61 4.17 -10.57
CA LYS A 92 12.56 3.32 -9.85
C LYS A 92 12.83 3.86 -8.45
N PRO A 93 12.98 3.00 -7.43
CA PRO A 93 13.56 3.40 -6.16
C PRO A 93 15.06 3.70 -6.33
N SER A 94 15.60 4.53 -5.43
CA SER A 94 17.02 4.85 -5.40
C SER A 94 17.55 4.71 -3.96
N PRO A 95 18.43 3.75 -3.67
CA PRO A 95 18.97 2.72 -4.56
C PRO A 95 17.98 1.58 -4.87
N GLU A 96 18.17 0.91 -6.01
CA GLU A 96 17.44 -0.33 -6.35
C GLU A 96 18.29 -1.56 -6.00
N HIS A 97 17.72 -2.45 -5.19
CA HIS A 97 18.32 -3.73 -4.83
C HIS A 97 18.32 -4.69 -6.04
N PRO A 98 19.47 -5.25 -6.48
CA PRO A 98 19.57 -6.07 -7.70
C PRO A 98 18.66 -7.30 -7.75
N LYS A 99 18.38 -7.94 -6.60
CA LYS A 99 17.46 -9.09 -6.49
C LYS A 99 15.98 -8.71 -6.35
N ARG A 100 15.66 -7.42 -6.25
CA ARG A 100 14.30 -6.88 -6.09
C ARG A 100 14.10 -5.70 -7.05
N PRO A 101 14.26 -5.92 -8.37
CA PRO A 101 14.03 -4.87 -9.34
C PRO A 101 12.54 -4.52 -9.39
N ILE A 102 12.25 -3.24 -9.57
CA ILE A 102 10.94 -2.70 -9.90
C ILE A 102 10.83 -2.65 -11.42
N VAL A 103 10.02 -3.51 -11.99
CA VAL A 103 9.76 -3.57 -13.44
C VAL A 103 8.32 -3.18 -13.76
N GLY A 104 7.57 -2.69 -12.76
CA GLY A 104 6.23 -2.18 -12.94
C GLY A 104 5.23 -3.25 -13.39
N PHE A 105 4.37 -2.88 -14.33
CA PHE A 105 3.36 -3.77 -14.91
C PHE A 105 3.94 -4.86 -15.81
N ASP A 106 5.24 -4.82 -16.13
CA ASP A 106 5.95 -5.90 -16.84
C ASP A 106 6.45 -7.00 -15.88
N CYS A 107 6.12 -6.91 -14.58
CA CYS A 107 6.49 -7.94 -13.60
C CYS A 107 5.78 -9.27 -13.89
N GLU A 108 6.54 -10.26 -14.37
CA GLU A 108 6.04 -11.62 -14.62
C GLU A 108 5.77 -12.42 -13.33
N LYS A 109 6.28 -11.96 -12.18
CA LYS A 109 6.05 -12.62 -10.89
C LYS A 109 4.70 -12.24 -10.33
N SER A 110 3.90 -13.25 -10.01
CA SER A 110 2.62 -13.07 -9.33
C SER A 110 2.81 -13.07 -7.80
N GLU A 111 2.31 -12.03 -7.14
CA GLU A 111 2.25 -11.98 -5.69
C GLU A 111 1.08 -12.83 -5.17
N VAL A 112 1.39 -13.95 -4.52
CA VAL A 112 0.38 -14.91 -4.05
C VAL A 112 -0.65 -14.28 -3.12
N SER A 113 -0.22 -13.38 -2.23
CA SER A 113 -1.13 -12.69 -1.30
C SER A 113 -2.11 -11.81 -2.07
N GLY A 114 -1.62 -10.98 -3.01
CA GLY A 114 -2.45 -10.14 -3.86
C GLY A 114 -3.40 -10.93 -4.75
N ARG A 115 -2.89 -11.99 -5.40
CA ARG A 115 -3.70 -12.89 -6.23
C ARG A 115 -4.86 -13.52 -5.46
N ARG A 116 -4.60 -13.98 -4.23
CA ARG A 116 -5.65 -14.57 -3.38
C ARG A 116 -6.65 -13.53 -2.91
N PHE A 117 -6.16 -12.37 -2.47
CA PHE A 117 -6.99 -11.29 -1.96
C PHE A 117 -7.93 -10.75 -3.04
N TRP A 118 -7.38 -10.31 -4.18
CA TRP A 118 -8.19 -9.76 -5.26
C TRP A 118 -8.94 -10.83 -6.06
N GLY A 119 -8.39 -12.04 -6.19
CA GLY A 119 -9.11 -13.16 -6.82
C GLY A 119 -10.43 -13.47 -6.12
N LEU A 120 -10.44 -13.49 -4.78
CA LEU A 120 -11.67 -13.68 -4.00
C LEU A 120 -12.74 -12.62 -4.34
N PHE A 121 -12.34 -11.35 -4.43
CA PHE A 121 -13.30 -10.27 -4.71
C PHE A 121 -13.70 -10.22 -6.18
N ALA A 122 -12.80 -10.51 -7.11
CA ALA A 122 -13.12 -10.59 -8.54
C ALA A 122 -14.11 -11.73 -8.85
N GLU A 123 -14.05 -12.85 -8.12
CA GLU A 123 -15.04 -13.94 -8.24
C GLU A 123 -16.45 -13.48 -7.82
N LYS A 124 -16.56 -12.62 -6.80
CA LYS A 124 -17.83 -12.12 -6.28
C LYS A 124 -18.33 -10.86 -6.99
N TYR A 125 -17.41 -10.04 -7.49
CA TYR A 125 -17.66 -8.76 -8.14
C TYR A 125 -16.93 -8.75 -9.50
N PRO A 126 -17.61 -9.19 -10.58
CA PRO A 126 -17.00 -9.22 -11.91
C PRO A 126 -16.49 -7.85 -12.38
N ASN A 127 -17.14 -6.76 -11.97
CA ASN A 127 -16.66 -5.39 -12.17
C ASN A 127 -16.05 -4.86 -10.86
N ALA A 128 -14.85 -4.26 -10.94
CA ALA A 128 -14.17 -3.73 -9.77
C ALA A 128 -14.98 -2.59 -9.09
N GLU A 129 -15.67 -1.78 -9.88
CA GLU A 129 -16.52 -0.68 -9.40
C GLU A 129 -17.59 -1.15 -8.42
N ASP A 130 -18.18 -2.33 -8.63
CA ASP A 130 -19.21 -2.89 -7.76
C ASP A 130 -18.64 -3.23 -6.38
N PHE A 131 -17.38 -3.69 -6.31
CA PHE A 131 -16.67 -3.87 -5.04
C PHE A 131 -16.36 -2.52 -4.40
N PHE A 132 -15.75 -1.60 -5.15
CA PHE A 132 -15.30 -0.30 -4.63
C PHE A 132 -16.43 0.68 -4.32
N ALA A 133 -17.67 0.39 -4.73
CA ALA A 133 -18.85 1.15 -4.32
C ALA A 133 -19.00 1.17 -2.78
N GLU A 134 -18.68 0.05 -2.12
CA GLU A 134 -18.80 -0.08 -0.66
C GLU A 134 -17.48 -0.38 0.05
N HIS A 135 -16.45 -0.82 -0.67
CA HIS A 135 -15.20 -1.30 -0.08
C HIS A 135 -14.02 -0.41 -0.49
N TYR A 136 -13.02 -0.33 0.37
CA TYR A 136 -11.72 0.25 0.00
C TYR A 136 -10.59 -0.48 0.72
N VAL A 137 -9.39 -0.39 0.14
CA VAL A 137 -8.22 -1.13 0.62
C VAL A 137 -7.01 -0.19 0.69
N LEU A 138 -6.28 -0.24 1.80
CA LEU A 138 -5.01 0.47 1.98
C LEU A 138 -3.99 -0.42 2.71
N ASN A 139 -2.73 -0.01 2.73
CA ASN A 139 -1.72 -0.57 3.62
C ASN A 139 -1.46 0.40 4.78
N TYR A 140 -1.21 -0.15 5.97
CA TYR A 140 -0.82 0.64 7.12
C TYR A 140 0.45 1.45 6.85
N CYS A 141 1.52 0.78 6.41
CA CYS A 141 2.79 1.40 6.08
C CYS A 141 3.11 1.23 4.59
N PRO A 142 3.59 2.27 3.89
CA PRO A 142 3.94 2.15 2.48
C PRO A 142 5.37 1.64 2.25
N LEU A 143 6.20 1.55 3.29
CA LEU A 143 7.61 1.21 3.12
C LEU A 143 7.84 -0.30 2.96
N VAL A 144 8.87 -0.63 2.20
CA VAL A 144 9.44 -1.98 2.08
C VAL A 144 10.89 -1.93 2.53
N TRP A 145 11.24 -2.72 3.52
CA TRP A 145 12.61 -2.83 4.01
C TRP A 145 13.25 -4.13 3.55
N MET A 146 14.50 -4.05 3.10
CA MET A 146 15.26 -5.18 2.62
C MET A 146 16.68 -5.21 3.19
N GLU A 147 17.14 -6.41 3.50
CA GLU A 147 18.53 -6.68 3.84
C GLU A 147 19.36 -6.89 2.58
N GLU A 148 20.70 -6.86 2.70
CA GLU A 148 21.66 -6.97 1.58
C GLU A 148 21.45 -8.23 0.73
N GLY A 149 20.89 -9.30 1.32
CA GLY A 149 20.52 -10.52 0.60
C GLY A 149 19.25 -10.42 -0.25
N GLY A 150 18.53 -9.30 -0.19
CA GLY A 150 17.18 -9.07 -0.74
C GLY A 150 16.07 -9.63 0.15
N ARG A 151 16.38 -10.03 1.40
CA ARG A 151 15.39 -10.58 2.33
C ARG A 151 14.49 -9.46 2.82
N ASN A 152 13.17 -9.65 2.73
CA ASN A 152 12.19 -8.70 3.25
C ASN A 152 12.25 -8.64 4.78
N ARG A 153 12.25 -7.43 5.33
CA ARG A 153 12.16 -7.17 6.76
C ARG A 153 10.82 -6.50 7.05
N THR A 154 10.02 -7.14 7.89
CA THR A 154 8.69 -6.66 8.25
C THR A 154 8.80 -5.63 9.39
N PRO A 155 7.83 -4.71 9.53
CA PRO A 155 7.84 -3.67 10.56
C PRO A 155 8.16 -4.17 11.98
N ASP A 156 7.62 -5.34 12.35
CA ASP A 156 7.81 -5.97 13.66
C ASP A 156 9.26 -6.38 13.97
N LYS A 157 10.15 -6.38 12.97
CA LYS A 157 11.56 -6.77 13.10
C LYS A 157 12.50 -5.57 13.13
N LEU A 158 11.98 -4.36 13.05
CA LEU A 158 12.77 -3.13 13.12
C LEU A 158 12.90 -2.66 14.57
N PRO A 159 14.03 -2.01 14.94
CA PRO A 159 14.19 -1.42 16.26
C PRO A 159 13.05 -0.46 16.60
N ALA A 160 12.55 -0.52 17.83
CA ALA A 160 11.41 0.30 18.26
C ALA A 160 11.65 1.81 18.07
N ALA A 161 12.88 2.28 18.28
CA ALA A 161 13.25 3.68 18.08
C ALA A 161 13.18 4.12 16.60
N GLU A 162 13.45 3.22 15.65
CA GLU A 162 13.33 3.50 14.22
C GLU A 162 11.87 3.40 13.76
N MET A 163 11.10 2.49 14.36
CA MET A 163 9.70 2.30 14.03
C MET A 163 8.78 3.36 14.59
N LEU A 164 9.12 4.00 15.71
CA LEU A 164 8.26 5.01 16.32
C LEU A 164 7.87 6.14 15.34
N PRO A 165 8.81 6.85 14.67
CA PRO A 165 8.43 7.88 13.71
C PRO A 165 7.66 7.34 12.50
N VAL A 166 7.94 6.10 12.07
CA VAL A 166 7.17 5.44 10.99
C VAL A 166 5.74 5.21 11.45
N SER A 167 5.55 4.69 12.67
CA SER A 167 4.24 4.40 13.22
C SER A 167 3.43 5.67 13.47
N ASP A 168 4.04 6.74 13.95
CA ASP A 168 3.34 8.02 14.15
C ASP A 168 2.81 8.56 12.82
N ALA A 169 3.62 8.52 11.75
CA ALA A 169 3.21 8.94 10.42
C ALA A 169 2.10 8.05 9.82
N CYS A 170 2.24 6.73 9.95
CA CYS A 170 1.27 5.77 9.45
C CYS A 170 -0.06 5.84 10.22
N ASP A 171 -0.02 6.04 11.54
CA ASP A 171 -1.21 6.19 12.39
C ASP A 171 -1.99 7.45 11.99
N ALA A 172 -1.30 8.57 11.76
CA ALA A 172 -1.91 9.80 11.27
C ALA A 172 -2.57 9.59 9.90
N TYR A 173 -1.88 8.94 8.96
CA TYR A 173 -2.43 8.63 7.64
C TYR A 173 -3.69 7.75 7.69
N VAL A 174 -3.67 6.69 8.50
CA VAL A 174 -4.83 5.81 8.69
C VAL A 174 -5.98 6.58 9.36
N SER A 175 -5.71 7.41 10.36
CA SER A 175 -6.72 8.24 11.02
C SER A 175 -7.41 9.19 10.04
N SER A 176 -6.64 9.83 9.14
CA SER A 176 -7.19 10.65 8.06
C SER A 176 -8.09 9.84 7.13
N ASN A 177 -7.64 8.67 6.68
CA ASN A 177 -8.43 7.82 5.78
C ASN A 177 -9.73 7.32 6.45
N LEU A 178 -9.69 6.93 7.73
CA LEU A 178 -10.89 6.52 8.48
C LEU A 178 -11.88 7.69 8.61
N SER A 179 -11.38 8.89 8.93
CA SER A 179 -12.21 10.09 9.06
C SER A 179 -12.87 10.51 7.75
N LEU A 180 -12.14 10.36 6.63
CA LEU A 180 -12.58 10.73 5.29
C LEU A 180 -13.55 9.71 4.69
N LEU A 181 -13.25 8.42 4.81
CA LEU A 181 -14.03 7.33 4.20
C LEU A 181 -15.18 6.85 5.08
N GLN A 182 -15.16 7.16 6.38
CA GLN A 182 -16.23 6.87 7.35
C GLN A 182 -16.75 5.42 7.33
N PRO A 183 -15.88 4.40 7.46
CA PRO A 183 -16.31 3.01 7.42
C PRO A 183 -17.11 2.58 8.64
N GLU A 184 -18.12 1.74 8.38
CA GLU A 184 -18.83 0.99 9.42
C GLU A 184 -17.96 -0.16 9.93
N PHE A 185 -17.18 -0.78 9.04
CA PHE A 185 -16.26 -1.88 9.37
C PHE A 185 -14.84 -1.55 8.92
N ALA A 186 -13.89 -1.61 9.86
CA ALA A 186 -12.46 -1.60 9.56
C ALA A 186 -11.87 -3.00 9.83
N ILE A 187 -11.26 -3.60 8.82
CA ILE A 187 -10.78 -4.99 8.85
C ILE A 187 -9.26 -5.02 8.66
N GLY A 188 -8.54 -5.46 9.68
CA GLY A 188 -7.11 -5.72 9.58
C GLY A 188 -6.84 -7.07 8.91
N VAL A 189 -6.14 -7.06 7.77
CA VAL A 189 -5.75 -8.28 7.07
C VAL A 189 -4.48 -8.84 7.73
N GLY A 190 -4.70 -9.61 8.79
CA GLY A 190 -3.66 -10.19 9.63
C GLY A 190 -3.46 -9.45 10.95
N ALA A 191 -2.86 -10.13 11.93
CA ALA A 191 -2.81 -9.68 13.32
C ALA A 191 -2.13 -8.30 13.50
N PHE A 192 -1.05 -8.03 12.76
CA PHE A 192 -0.36 -6.73 12.84
C PHE A 192 -1.27 -5.57 12.42
N ALA A 193 -1.94 -5.70 11.26
CA ALA A 193 -2.82 -4.66 10.75
C ALA A 193 -4.05 -4.47 11.66
N GLU A 194 -4.60 -5.57 12.21
CA GLU A 194 -5.69 -5.50 13.19
C GLU A 194 -5.26 -4.76 14.47
N SER A 195 -4.07 -5.05 15.00
CA SER A 195 -3.54 -4.34 16.16
C SER A 195 -3.31 -2.85 15.90
N CYS A 196 -2.90 -2.47 14.69
CA CYS A 196 -2.77 -1.07 14.30
C CYS A 196 -4.14 -0.37 14.21
N LEU A 197 -5.14 -1.01 13.59
CA LEU A 197 -6.51 -0.46 13.56
C LEU A 197 -7.14 -0.30 14.94
N LYS A 198 -6.79 -1.15 15.92
CA LYS A 198 -7.27 -1.00 17.30
C LYS A 198 -6.59 0.15 18.05
N ARG A 199 -5.43 0.59 17.57
CA ARG A 199 -4.64 1.69 18.17
C ARG A 199 -5.07 3.04 17.62
N VAL A 200 -5.35 3.11 16.32
CA VAL A 200 -5.81 4.32 15.59
C VAL A 200 -7.30 4.55 15.84
#